data_AF-A0A7T0NW44-F1
#
_entry.id   AF-A0A7T0NW44-F1
#
_cell.length_a   1.000
_cell.length_b   1.000
_cell.length_c   1.000
_cell.angle_alpha   90.00
_cell.angle_beta   90.00
_cell.angle_gamma   90.00
#
_symmetry.space_group_name_H-M   'P 1'
#
loop_
_entity.id
_entity.type
_entity.pdbx_description
1 polymer ?
#
loop_
_entity_poly.entity_id
_entity_poly.type
_entity_poly.pdbx_seq_one_letter_code
_entity_poly.pdbx_strand_id
1 'polypeptide(L)'
;MTIRKIIPFNPLDKRHLGESVGQAMLQQAVTSMTDLKTFEGAGIYAIYYSGGFPAYEAITQRNTNGKFNAPIYVGKAVPKGARKGGDLESSPGKVLYNRLTQHFKSIEEASNLDIADFHCRYLIVDDIWIPLGESLLIARFDPLWNKLIDGFGNHDPGSGRHAGLRPRWDVLHPGRHWAEKCQPRMETAEQIICEARDYLRNNPPPEDSLLINA
;
A
#
# COMPACT_ATOMS: atom_id res chain seq x y z
N MET A 1 44.33 -9.35 -8.40
CA MET A 1 43.96 -7.97 -8.76
C MET A 1 42.53 -7.98 -9.26
N THR A 2 41.57 -7.49 -8.48
CA THR A 2 40.17 -7.39 -8.90
C THR A 2 40.03 -6.18 -9.83
N ILE A 3 39.65 -6.43 -11.09
CA ILE A 3 39.43 -5.39 -12.09
C ILE A 3 38.27 -4.52 -11.60
N ARG A 4 38.56 -3.24 -11.29
CA ARG A 4 37.50 -2.26 -10.98
C ARG A 4 36.68 -2.04 -12.26
N LYS A 5 35.47 -2.59 -12.27
CA LYS A 5 34.50 -2.35 -13.34
C LYS A 5 34.01 -0.92 -13.23
N ILE A 6 34.45 -0.05 -14.13
CA ILE A 6 33.93 1.32 -14.24
C ILE A 6 32.54 1.19 -14.88
N ILE A 7 31.49 1.53 -14.14
CA ILE A 7 30.12 1.53 -14.63
C ILE A 7 29.80 2.97 -15.08
N PRO A 8 29.52 3.20 -16.38
CA PRO A 8 29.11 4.52 -16.85
C PRO A 8 27.85 5.00 -16.12
N PHE A 9 27.83 6.28 -15.72
CA PHE A 9 26.64 6.88 -15.12
C PHE A 9 25.49 6.88 -16.13
N ASN A 10 24.40 6.21 -15.80
CA ASN A 10 23.17 6.26 -16.57
C ASN A 10 22.21 7.26 -15.90
N PRO A 11 22.00 8.47 -16.45
CA PRO A 11 21.07 9.44 -15.90
C PRO A 11 19.61 8.96 -15.89
N LEU A 12 19.31 7.88 -16.63
CA LEU A 12 18.00 7.22 -16.69
C LEU A 12 18.01 5.85 -15.99
N ASP A 13 18.92 5.62 -15.04
CA ASP A 13 18.86 4.41 -14.20
C ASP A 13 17.53 4.41 -13.45
N LYS A 14 16.73 3.35 -13.68
CA LYS A 14 15.38 3.22 -13.13
C LYS A 14 15.37 3.22 -11.60
N ARG A 15 16.45 2.76 -10.95
CA ARG A 15 16.56 2.77 -9.48
C ARG A 15 16.69 4.21 -9.00
N HIS A 16 17.64 4.98 -9.53
CA HIS A 16 17.82 6.39 -9.14
C HIS A 16 16.58 7.24 -9.44
N LEU A 17 15.96 7.05 -10.62
CA LEU A 17 14.75 7.79 -10.98
C LEU A 17 13.60 7.50 -10.02
N GLY A 18 13.40 6.22 -9.67
CA GLY A 18 12.32 5.86 -8.79
C GLY A 18 12.63 6.06 -7.29
N GLU A 19 13.91 6.10 -6.89
CA GLU A 19 14.33 6.57 -5.57
C GLU A 19 13.88 8.01 -5.37
N SER A 20 14.11 8.90 -6.33
CA SER A 20 13.61 10.29 -6.27
C SER A 20 12.09 10.37 -6.01
N VAL A 21 11.31 9.57 -6.74
CA VAL A 21 9.84 9.49 -6.56
C VAL A 21 9.48 8.94 -5.17
N GLY A 22 10.16 7.89 -4.73
CA GLY A 22 9.95 7.30 -3.41
C GLY A 22 10.34 8.24 -2.27
N GLN A 23 11.43 9.00 -2.39
CA GLN A 23 11.84 10.02 -1.43
C GLN A 23 10.80 11.12 -1.35
N ALA A 24 10.37 11.64 -2.50
CA ALA A 24 9.33 12.68 -2.56
C ALA A 24 8.03 12.22 -1.88
N MET A 25 7.69 10.94 -2.04
CA MET A 25 6.54 10.32 -1.39
C MET A 25 6.70 10.23 0.14
N LEU A 26 7.89 9.85 0.64
CA LEU A 26 8.15 9.75 2.08
C LEU A 26 8.29 11.12 2.77
N GLN A 27 8.58 12.18 2.01
CA GLN A 27 8.59 13.56 2.50
C GLN A 27 7.18 14.18 2.61
N GLN A 28 6.16 13.54 2.02
CA GLN A 28 4.79 14.03 2.13
C GLN A 28 4.33 14.01 3.59
N ALA A 29 3.53 15.02 3.93
CA ALA A 29 2.87 15.09 5.22
C ALA A 29 2.01 13.84 5.42
N VAL A 30 2.07 13.30 6.63
CA VAL A 30 1.17 12.22 7.03
C VAL A 30 -0.18 12.82 7.34
N THR A 31 -1.23 12.25 6.76
CA THR A 31 -2.61 12.69 6.91
C THR A 31 -3.41 11.57 7.57
N SER A 32 -4.21 11.88 8.59
CA SER A 32 -5.20 10.92 9.11
C SER A 32 -6.17 10.53 7.99
N MET A 33 -6.54 9.25 7.90
CA MET A 33 -7.53 8.84 6.91
C MET A 33 -8.92 9.44 7.17
N THR A 34 -9.22 9.88 8.40
CA THR A 34 -10.46 10.60 8.75
C THR A 34 -10.49 12.04 8.22
N ASP A 35 -9.32 12.64 8.01
CA ASP A 35 -9.18 14.08 7.69
C ASP A 35 -8.90 14.32 6.20
N LEU A 36 -8.99 13.27 5.38
CA LEU A 36 -8.63 13.32 3.97
C LEU A 36 -9.57 14.26 3.20
N LYS A 37 -9.03 15.41 2.80
CA LYS A 37 -9.75 16.37 1.97
C LYS A 37 -9.76 15.90 0.52
N THR A 38 -10.78 16.30 -0.23
CA THR A 38 -10.85 16.02 -1.67
C THR A 38 -9.74 16.74 -2.43
N PHE A 39 -9.09 16.02 -3.35
CA PHE A 39 -8.07 16.56 -4.26
C PHE A 39 -8.15 15.88 -5.64
N GLU A 40 -7.55 16.51 -6.64
CA GLU A 40 -7.39 15.96 -7.99
C GLU A 40 -5.97 15.48 -8.21
N GLY A 41 -5.82 14.41 -8.97
CA GLY A 41 -4.53 13.81 -9.27
C GLY A 41 -4.58 12.29 -9.39
N ALA A 42 -3.62 11.77 -10.15
CA ALA A 42 -3.19 10.38 -10.13
C ALA A 42 -1.86 10.26 -9.41
N GLY A 43 -1.55 9.08 -8.88
CA GLY A 43 -0.32 8.94 -8.13
C GLY A 43 -0.21 7.65 -7.32
N ILE A 44 0.66 7.71 -6.33
CA ILE A 44 0.98 6.63 -5.40
C ILE A 44 0.61 7.02 -3.98
N TYR A 45 0.36 6.02 -3.14
CA TYR A 45 0.02 6.21 -1.73
C TYR A 45 0.57 5.08 -0.87
N ALA A 46 0.74 5.38 0.41
CA ALA A 46 1.13 4.44 1.45
C ALA A 46 0.19 4.62 2.64
N ILE A 47 -0.29 3.51 3.19
CA ILE A 47 -1.18 3.45 4.35
C ILE A 47 -0.38 2.91 5.52
N TYR A 48 -0.54 3.53 6.68
CA TYR A 48 0.14 3.22 7.93
C TYR A 48 -0.88 2.87 8.98
N TYR A 49 -0.53 1.91 9.84
CA TYR A 49 -1.35 1.48 10.97
C TYR A 49 -0.64 1.79 12.29
N SER A 50 -1.40 2.27 13.26
CA SER A 50 -0.91 2.66 14.60
C SER A 50 -1.74 2.11 15.75
N GLY A 51 -2.68 1.20 15.46
CA GLY A 51 -3.61 0.65 16.44
C GLY A 51 -3.12 -0.61 17.15
N GLY A 52 -4.04 -1.24 17.89
CA GLY A 52 -3.77 -2.37 18.78
C GLY A 52 -4.02 -3.78 18.22
N PHE A 53 -4.21 -3.96 16.91
CA PHE A 53 -4.49 -5.29 16.35
C PHE A 53 -3.32 -6.26 16.61
N PRO A 54 -3.53 -7.42 17.27
CA PRO A 54 -2.42 -8.22 17.81
C PRO A 54 -1.43 -8.77 16.79
N ALA A 55 -1.79 -8.86 15.50
CA ALA A 55 -0.87 -9.29 14.44
C ALA A 55 0.07 -8.17 13.96
N TYR A 56 -0.23 -6.91 14.27
CA TYR A 56 0.40 -5.72 13.68
C TYR A 56 1.31 -4.96 14.64
N GLU A 57 1.61 -5.54 15.81
CA GLU A 57 2.40 -4.89 16.85
C GLU A 57 3.74 -4.34 16.35
N ALA A 58 4.48 -5.11 15.55
CA ALA A 58 5.76 -4.65 14.98
C ALA A 58 5.61 -3.45 14.02
N ILE A 59 4.47 -3.34 13.33
CA ILE A 59 4.14 -2.17 12.50
C ILE A 59 3.81 -0.97 13.38
N THR A 60 2.95 -1.17 14.39
CA THR A 60 2.57 -0.13 15.35
C THR A 60 3.79 0.46 16.06
N GLN A 61 4.72 -0.39 16.54
CA GLN A 61 5.96 0.07 17.17
C GLN A 61 6.77 1.02 16.28
N ARG A 62 6.74 0.82 14.96
CA ARG A 62 7.45 1.66 13.98
C ARG A 62 6.65 2.92 13.56
N ASN A 63 5.38 2.99 13.92
CA ASN A 63 4.46 4.08 13.59
C ASN A 63 3.95 4.86 14.82
N THR A 64 4.68 4.80 15.94
CA THR A 64 4.34 5.53 17.18
C THR A 64 5.16 6.81 17.33
N ASN A 65 4.76 7.70 18.25
CA ASN A 65 5.45 8.95 18.55
C ASN A 65 5.60 9.89 17.34
N GLY A 66 4.57 9.94 16.48
CA GLY A 66 4.54 10.77 15.28
C GLY A 66 5.47 10.28 14.15
N LYS A 67 6.07 9.10 14.28
CA LYS A 67 6.81 8.45 13.19
C LYS A 67 5.86 7.59 12.37
N PHE A 68 6.15 7.45 11.07
CA PHE A 68 5.38 6.64 10.12
C PHE A 68 6.35 5.97 9.14
N ASN A 69 7.05 4.96 9.63
CA ASN A 69 8.15 4.30 8.91
C ASN A 69 7.74 2.94 8.32
N ALA A 70 6.64 2.34 8.79
CA ALA A 70 6.20 1.02 8.39
C ALA A 70 4.82 1.09 7.71
N PRO A 71 4.75 1.27 6.38
CA PRO A 71 3.47 1.17 5.69
C PRO A 71 2.94 -0.27 5.78
N ILE A 72 1.67 -0.43 6.12
CA ILE A 72 0.99 -1.73 6.09
C ILE A 72 0.56 -2.09 4.66
N TYR A 73 0.33 -1.06 3.82
CA TYR A 73 -0.02 -1.20 2.41
C TYR A 73 0.53 -0.04 1.57
N VAL A 74 0.94 -0.34 0.34
CA VAL A 74 1.32 0.62 -0.70
C VAL A 74 0.51 0.32 -1.95
N GLY A 75 0.05 1.38 -2.62
CA GLY A 75 -0.65 1.21 -3.88
C GLY A 75 -0.59 2.44 -4.77
N LYS A 76 -1.29 2.33 -5.90
CA LYS A 76 -1.41 3.40 -6.89
C LYS A 76 -2.83 3.65 -7.38
N ALA A 77 -3.03 4.79 -8.01
CA ALA A 77 -4.21 5.12 -8.79
C ALA A 77 -3.76 5.82 -10.09
N VAL A 78 -4.08 5.22 -11.23
CA VAL A 78 -3.75 5.75 -12.56
C VAL A 78 -5.00 6.34 -13.23
N PRO A 79 -4.88 7.36 -14.10
CA PRO A 79 -6.00 7.92 -14.83
C PRO A 79 -6.68 6.88 -15.72
N LYS A 80 -7.99 7.05 -15.97
CA LYS A 80 -8.69 6.27 -16.99
C LYS A 80 -8.14 6.67 -18.36
N GLY A 81 -7.80 5.70 -19.21
CA GLY A 81 -7.26 5.97 -20.56
C GLY A 81 -5.74 5.96 -20.68
N ALA A 82 -4.98 5.97 -19.57
CA ALA A 82 -3.52 5.82 -19.60
C ALA A 82 -3.07 4.53 -20.32
N ARG A 83 -3.89 3.47 -20.25
CA ARG A 83 -3.63 2.19 -20.94
C ARG A 83 -4.01 2.18 -22.43
N LYS A 84 -4.65 3.23 -22.95
CA LYS A 84 -5.11 3.34 -24.35
C LYS A 84 -4.46 4.49 -25.13
N GLY A 85 -3.38 5.09 -24.59
CA GLY A 85 -2.74 6.25 -25.21
C GLY A 85 -3.62 7.50 -25.19
N GLY A 86 -4.35 7.71 -24.08
CA GLY A 86 -5.24 8.85 -23.91
C GLY A 86 -4.51 10.20 -23.97
N ASP A 87 -5.30 11.24 -24.22
CA ASP A 87 -4.87 12.64 -24.39
C ASP A 87 -3.97 13.08 -23.22
N LEU A 88 -2.73 13.47 -23.54
CA LEU A 88 -1.69 13.90 -22.57
C LEU A 88 -2.15 15.07 -21.69
N GLU A 89 -3.14 15.81 -22.16
CA GLU A 89 -3.70 17.02 -21.52
C GLU A 89 -4.96 16.75 -20.69
N SER A 90 -5.49 15.52 -20.66
CA SER A 90 -6.72 15.22 -19.93
C SER A 90 -6.49 15.23 -18.42
N SER A 91 -7.23 16.09 -17.69
CA SER A 91 -7.14 16.14 -16.22
C SER A 91 -7.44 14.75 -15.63
N PRO A 92 -6.57 14.22 -14.74
CA PRO A 92 -6.75 12.91 -14.15
C PRO A 92 -7.99 12.84 -13.23
N GLY A 93 -8.60 13.98 -12.91
CA GLY A 93 -9.70 14.08 -11.96
C GLY A 93 -9.31 13.55 -10.58
N LYS A 94 -10.30 13.06 -9.81
CA LYS A 94 -10.12 12.65 -8.40
C LYS A 94 -9.71 11.18 -8.23
N VAL A 95 -8.95 10.59 -9.17
CA VAL A 95 -8.72 9.13 -9.19
C VAL A 95 -8.00 8.60 -7.94
N LEU A 96 -6.97 9.31 -7.47
CA LEU A 96 -6.23 8.90 -6.27
C LEU A 96 -7.06 9.08 -5.00
N TYR A 97 -7.74 10.22 -4.85
CA TYR A 97 -8.67 10.47 -3.75
C TYR A 97 -9.77 9.40 -3.69
N ASN A 98 -10.40 9.07 -4.83
CA ASN A 98 -11.43 8.04 -4.90
C ASN A 98 -10.90 6.67 -4.50
N ARG A 99 -9.65 6.34 -4.87
CA ARG A 99 -9.01 5.08 -4.49
C ARG A 99 -8.77 4.99 -2.98
N LEU A 100 -8.24 6.05 -2.37
CA LEU A 100 -8.08 6.13 -0.91
C LEU A 100 -9.43 6.05 -0.18
N THR A 101 -10.47 6.69 -0.72
CA THR A 101 -11.83 6.62 -0.17
C THR A 101 -12.42 5.20 -0.22
N GLN A 102 -12.09 4.40 -1.25
CA GLN A 102 -12.51 2.99 -1.32
C GLN A 102 -11.84 2.14 -0.22
N HIS A 103 -10.56 2.40 0.04
CA HIS A 103 -9.82 1.74 1.12
C HIS A 103 -10.34 2.13 2.49
N PHE A 104 -10.63 3.42 2.69
CA PHE A 104 -11.31 3.94 3.87
C PHE A 104 -12.59 3.16 4.17
N LYS A 105 -13.49 3.02 3.18
CA LYS A 105 -14.73 2.24 3.35
C LYS A 105 -14.48 0.77 3.66
N SER A 106 -13.47 0.17 3.04
CA SER A 106 -13.11 -1.24 3.33
C SER A 106 -12.67 -1.42 4.78
N ILE A 107 -11.94 -0.45 5.35
CA ILE A 107 -11.51 -0.45 6.75
C ILE A 107 -12.70 -0.20 7.67
N GLU A 108 -13.58 0.75 7.36
CA GLU A 108 -14.79 1.02 8.17
C GLU A 108 -15.76 -0.17 8.20
N GLU A 109 -15.84 -0.95 7.12
CA GLU A 109 -16.66 -2.17 7.08
C GLU A 109 -16.09 -3.28 7.99
N ALA A 110 -14.78 -3.28 8.27
CA ALA A 110 -14.14 -4.31 9.08
C ALA A 110 -14.50 -4.17 10.57
N SER A 111 -14.96 -5.26 11.18
CA SER A 111 -15.42 -5.28 12.57
C SER A 111 -14.32 -5.16 13.63
N ASN A 112 -13.05 -5.31 13.24
CA ASN A 112 -11.90 -5.40 14.16
C ASN A 112 -10.79 -4.40 13.83
N LEU A 113 -11.09 -3.38 13.04
CA LEU A 113 -10.19 -2.27 12.73
C LEU A 113 -10.91 -0.95 13.05
N ASP A 114 -10.18 0.03 13.58
CA ASP A 114 -10.67 1.39 13.75
C ASP A 114 -9.97 2.28 12.73
N ILE A 115 -10.74 3.05 11.97
CA ILE A 115 -10.20 3.98 10.97
C ILE A 115 -9.33 5.08 11.58
N ALA A 116 -9.56 5.44 12.84
CA ALA A 116 -8.74 6.43 13.57
C ALA A 116 -7.29 5.96 13.74
N ASP A 117 -7.03 4.65 13.67
CA ASP A 117 -5.69 4.08 13.75
C ASP A 117 -4.91 4.16 12.42
N PHE A 118 -5.55 4.62 11.33
CA PHE A 118 -4.99 4.62 9.99
C PHE A 118 -4.64 6.01 9.48
N HIS A 119 -3.46 6.06 8.87
CA HIS A 119 -2.88 7.27 8.30
C HIS A 119 -2.39 7.00 6.90
N CYS A 120 -2.26 8.03 6.08
CA CYS A 120 -1.68 7.87 4.75
C CYS A 120 -0.70 8.99 4.41
N ARG A 121 0.22 8.65 3.51
CA ARG A 121 0.88 9.59 2.63
C ARG A 121 0.33 9.37 1.23
N TYR A 122 0.39 10.39 0.38
CA TYR A 122 0.11 10.26 -1.03
C TYR A 122 0.90 11.30 -1.83
N LEU A 123 1.33 10.91 -3.03
CA LEU A 123 2.06 11.78 -3.94
C LEU A 123 1.37 11.77 -5.30
N ILE A 124 0.92 12.95 -5.73
CA ILE A 124 0.44 13.18 -7.09
C ILE A 124 1.66 13.28 -8.00
N VAL A 125 1.69 12.50 -9.08
CA VAL A 125 2.82 12.41 -10.00
C VAL A 125 2.35 11.99 -11.39
N ASP A 126 3.11 12.34 -12.43
CA ASP A 126 2.81 11.92 -13.80
C ASP A 126 2.70 10.39 -13.93
N ASP A 127 1.82 9.96 -14.83
CA ASP A 127 1.42 8.57 -14.99
C ASP A 127 2.59 7.61 -15.27
N ILE A 128 3.63 8.08 -15.96
CA ILE A 128 4.86 7.35 -16.27
C ILE A 128 5.63 6.93 -15.00
N TRP A 129 5.54 7.72 -13.92
CA TRP A 129 6.28 7.47 -12.68
C TRP A 129 5.52 6.58 -11.71
N ILE A 130 4.20 6.52 -11.83
CA ILE A 130 3.32 5.83 -10.88
C ILE A 130 3.71 4.34 -10.72
N PRO A 131 3.90 3.53 -11.78
CA PRO A 131 4.24 2.12 -11.62
C PRO A 131 5.62 1.90 -11.00
N LEU A 132 6.58 2.77 -11.32
CA LEU A 132 7.95 2.68 -10.81
C LEU A 132 8.00 3.02 -9.32
N GLY A 133 7.36 4.13 -8.92
CA GLY A 133 7.29 4.56 -7.52
C GLY A 133 6.62 3.52 -6.62
N GLU A 134 5.46 2.97 -7.04
CA GLU A 134 4.79 1.89 -6.29
C GLU A 134 5.71 0.68 -6.12
N SER A 135 6.33 0.22 -7.21
CA SER A 135 7.16 -1.00 -7.19
C SER A 135 8.36 -0.86 -6.24
N LEU A 136 8.98 0.32 -6.20
CA LEU A 136 10.12 0.58 -5.32
C LEU A 136 9.71 0.69 -3.85
N LEU A 137 8.59 1.33 -3.55
CA LEU A 137 8.07 1.40 -2.19
C LEU A 137 7.69 0.00 -1.68
N ILE A 138 7.04 -0.83 -2.51
CA ILE A 138 6.75 -2.22 -2.15
C ILE A 138 8.05 -3.02 -1.96
N ALA A 139 9.07 -2.82 -2.82
CA ALA A 139 10.35 -3.51 -2.69
C ALA A 139 11.14 -3.06 -1.44
N ARG A 140 11.05 -1.78 -1.05
CA ARG A 140 11.74 -1.23 0.12
C ARG A 140 11.11 -1.70 1.43
N PHE A 141 9.79 -1.60 1.54
CA PHE A 141 9.08 -1.72 2.81
C PHE A 141 8.44 -3.10 3.03
N ASP A 142 8.35 -3.91 1.96
CA ASP A 142 7.70 -5.22 1.95
C ASP A 142 6.37 -5.25 2.73
N PRO A 143 5.39 -4.38 2.39
CA PRO A 143 4.23 -4.17 3.26
C PRO A 143 3.38 -5.44 3.40
N LEU A 144 2.93 -5.70 4.63
CA LEU A 144 2.24 -6.94 5.00
C LEU A 144 1.00 -7.22 4.11
N TRP A 145 0.19 -6.20 3.82
CA TRP A 145 -1.02 -6.33 2.98
C TRP A 145 -0.74 -6.39 1.48
N ASN A 146 0.50 -6.12 1.05
CA ASN A 146 0.92 -6.33 -0.33
C ASN A 146 1.48 -7.74 -0.56
N LYS A 147 2.05 -8.36 0.48
CA LYS A 147 2.94 -9.53 0.33
C LYS A 147 2.38 -10.82 0.89
N LEU A 148 1.78 -10.77 2.08
CA LEU A 148 1.31 -11.97 2.78
C LEU A 148 -0.22 -11.99 2.95
N ILE A 149 -0.80 -10.84 3.31
CA ILE A 149 -2.24 -10.72 3.58
C ILE A 149 -2.91 -10.11 2.36
N ASP A 150 -3.13 -10.95 1.35
CA ASP A 150 -3.69 -10.54 0.07
C ASP A 150 -5.18 -10.15 0.17
N GLY A 151 -5.61 -9.28 -0.75
CA GLY A 151 -7.03 -8.97 -0.95
C GLY A 151 -7.52 -7.63 -0.45
N PHE A 152 -6.70 -6.86 0.29
CA PHE A 152 -7.10 -5.54 0.75
C PHE A 152 -7.60 -4.65 -0.40
N GLY A 153 -6.82 -4.55 -1.48
CA GLY A 153 -7.15 -3.71 -2.63
C GLY A 153 -8.15 -4.30 -3.64
N ASN A 154 -8.80 -5.43 -3.33
CA ASN A 154 -9.79 -6.04 -4.21
C ASN A 154 -11.11 -5.25 -4.22
N HIS A 155 -11.83 -5.38 -5.33
CA HIS A 155 -13.22 -4.94 -5.44
C HIS A 155 -14.15 -6.14 -5.38
N ASP A 156 -15.45 -5.89 -5.16
CA ASP A 156 -16.49 -6.88 -5.40
C ASP A 156 -16.29 -7.47 -6.81
N PRO A 157 -16.05 -8.79 -6.92
CA PRO A 157 -15.74 -9.40 -8.20
C PRO A 157 -16.99 -9.53 -9.11
N GLY A 158 -18.19 -9.21 -8.59
CA GLY A 158 -19.46 -9.30 -9.28
C GLY A 158 -20.04 -10.72 -9.30
N SER A 159 -21.32 -10.83 -9.67
CA SER A 159 -22.16 -12.03 -9.52
C SER A 159 -21.57 -13.33 -10.10
N GLY A 160 -20.72 -13.25 -11.13
CA GLY A 160 -20.12 -14.42 -11.79
C GLY A 160 -18.74 -14.86 -11.27
N ARG A 161 -18.18 -14.20 -10.25
CA ARG A 161 -16.79 -14.43 -9.82
C ARG A 161 -16.63 -14.71 -8.32
N HIS A 162 -17.72 -14.94 -7.60
CA HIS A 162 -17.71 -15.36 -6.19
C HIS A 162 -17.28 -16.83 -5.98
N ALA A 163 -17.02 -17.58 -7.06
CA ALA A 163 -16.43 -18.91 -6.97
C ALA A 163 -14.97 -18.90 -6.48
N GLY A 164 -14.31 -17.74 -6.48
CA GLY A 164 -12.97 -17.59 -5.90
C GLY A 164 -12.95 -17.71 -4.38
N LEU A 165 -11.79 -18.07 -3.83
CA LEU A 165 -11.57 -18.08 -2.38
C LEU A 165 -11.69 -16.67 -1.81
N ARG A 166 -12.29 -16.58 -0.61
CA ARG A 166 -12.28 -15.36 0.21
C ARG A 166 -10.83 -14.91 0.39
N PRO A 167 -10.48 -13.64 0.16
CA PRO A 167 -9.10 -13.18 0.35
C PRO A 167 -8.63 -13.29 1.82
N ARG A 168 -7.32 -13.43 2.06
CA ARG A 168 -6.81 -13.57 3.43
C ARG A 168 -7.11 -12.35 4.28
N TRP A 169 -7.09 -11.16 3.68
CA TRP A 169 -7.49 -9.93 4.36
C TRP A 169 -8.92 -10.02 4.90
N ASP A 170 -9.88 -10.57 4.14
CA ASP A 170 -11.29 -10.71 4.56
C ASP A 170 -11.54 -11.85 5.56
N VAL A 171 -10.62 -12.83 5.65
CA VAL A 171 -10.63 -13.81 6.74
C VAL A 171 -10.16 -13.16 8.04
N LEU A 172 -9.11 -12.33 7.96
CA LEU A 172 -8.52 -11.64 9.10
C LEU A 172 -9.37 -10.46 9.59
N HIS A 173 -10.04 -9.76 8.67
CA HIS A 173 -10.85 -8.56 8.89
C HIS A 173 -12.25 -8.76 8.29
N PRO A 174 -13.13 -9.50 8.98
CA PRO A 174 -14.49 -9.73 8.48
C PRO A 174 -15.30 -8.42 8.52
N GLY A 175 -16.13 -8.23 7.49
CA GLY A 175 -16.97 -7.03 7.37
C GLY A 175 -17.48 -6.74 5.96
N ARG A 176 -16.63 -6.92 4.94
CA ARG A 176 -17.00 -6.67 3.54
C ARG A 176 -18.01 -7.72 3.06
N HIS A 177 -19.26 -7.30 2.87
CA HIS A 177 -20.37 -8.22 2.57
C HIS A 177 -20.15 -9.07 1.30
N TRP A 178 -19.45 -8.55 0.29
CA TRP A 178 -19.17 -9.33 -0.93
C TRP A 178 -18.20 -10.49 -0.69
N ALA A 179 -17.31 -10.38 0.31
CA ALA A 179 -16.33 -11.41 0.64
C ALA A 179 -16.96 -12.60 1.38
N GLU A 180 -18.12 -12.40 2.01
CA GLU A 180 -18.92 -13.47 2.62
C GLU A 180 -19.49 -14.43 1.56
N LYS A 181 -19.74 -13.91 0.35
CA LYS A 181 -20.26 -14.67 -0.79
C LYS A 181 -19.19 -15.52 -1.47
N CYS A 182 -17.91 -15.24 -1.22
CA CYS A 182 -16.79 -16.01 -1.76
C CYS A 182 -16.66 -17.38 -1.07
N GLN A 183 -15.99 -18.32 -1.74
CA GLN A 183 -15.71 -19.63 -1.16
C GLN A 183 -14.85 -19.49 0.11
N PRO A 184 -15.18 -20.20 1.20
CA PRO A 184 -14.41 -20.12 2.44
C PRO A 184 -12.98 -20.64 2.23
N ARG A 185 -12.05 -20.09 3.01
CA ARG A 185 -10.69 -20.62 3.13
C ARG A 185 -10.62 -21.69 4.20
N MET A 186 -9.63 -22.58 4.06
CA MET A 186 -9.30 -23.56 5.10
C MET A 186 -8.45 -22.93 6.21
N GLU A 187 -7.64 -21.93 5.86
CA GLU A 187 -6.82 -21.18 6.81
C GLU A 187 -7.72 -20.36 7.75
N THR A 188 -7.52 -20.52 9.06
CA THR A 188 -8.27 -19.75 10.07
C THR A 188 -7.64 -18.38 10.30
N ALA A 189 -8.39 -17.46 10.91
CA ALA A 189 -7.87 -16.15 11.29
C ALA A 189 -6.65 -16.27 12.21
N GLU A 190 -6.66 -17.22 13.16
CA GLU A 190 -5.57 -17.47 14.10
C GLU A 190 -4.31 -17.95 13.38
N GLN A 191 -4.44 -18.84 12.39
CA GLN A 191 -3.31 -19.28 11.56
C GLN A 191 -2.71 -18.10 10.78
N ILE A 192 -3.56 -17.28 10.18
CA ILE A 192 -3.14 -16.08 9.44
C ILE A 192 -2.45 -15.07 10.38
N ILE A 193 -2.93 -14.91 11.62
CA ILE A 193 -2.30 -14.06 12.65
C ILE A 193 -0.90 -14.56 13.00
N CYS A 194 -0.73 -15.87 13.21
CA CYS A 194 0.59 -16.46 13.48
C CYS A 194 1.55 -16.23 12.30
N GLU A 195 1.11 -16.49 11.08
CA GLU A 195 1.91 -16.25 9.88
C GLU A 195 2.30 -14.77 9.72
N ALA A 196 1.39 -13.83 10.01
CA ALA A 196 1.67 -12.40 9.96
C ALA A 196 2.75 -11.99 10.99
N ARG A 197 2.66 -12.50 12.21
CA ARG A 197 3.67 -12.26 13.26
C ARG A 197 5.03 -12.85 12.89
N ASP A 198 5.04 -14.07 12.39
CA ASP A 198 6.26 -14.74 11.95
C ASP A 198 6.92 -14.00 10.78
N TYR A 199 6.11 -13.52 9.83
CA TYR A 199 6.57 -12.72 8.72
C TYR A 199 7.19 -11.40 9.18
N LEU A 200 6.53 -10.65 10.06
CA LEU A 200 7.05 -9.37 10.58
C LEU A 200 8.28 -9.56 11.48
N ARG A 201 8.42 -10.71 12.16
CA ARG A 201 9.64 -11.05 12.91
C ARG A 201 10.82 -11.33 11.98
N ASN A 202 10.57 -12.03 10.87
CA ASN A 202 11.61 -12.40 9.90
C ASN A 202 11.94 -11.26 8.91
N ASN A 203 10.99 -10.35 8.71
CA ASN A 203 11.08 -9.19 7.82
C ASN A 203 10.61 -7.93 8.59
N PRO A 204 11.36 -7.49 9.62
CA PRO A 204 10.98 -6.34 10.41
C PRO A 204 10.91 -5.09 9.52
N PRO A 205 9.91 -4.21 9.70
CA PRO A 205 9.86 -2.98 8.93
C PRO A 205 11.13 -2.15 9.14
N PRO A 206 11.60 -1.40 8.12
CA PRO A 206 12.80 -0.58 8.19
C PRO A 206 12.78 0.39 9.39
N GLU A 207 13.96 0.65 9.95
CA GLU A 207 14.09 1.53 11.12
C GLU A 207 13.85 3.00 10.76
N ASP A 208 14.20 3.39 9.53
CA ASP A 208 14.04 4.73 8.99
C ASP A 208 13.26 4.73 7.67
N SER A 209 12.84 5.93 7.29
CA SER A 209 12.19 6.21 6.01
C SER A 209 13.19 6.65 4.93
N LEU A 210 14.50 6.36 5.07
CA LEU A 210 15.47 6.72 4.04
C LEU A 210 15.49 5.63 2.97
N LEU A 211 15.37 5.99 1.69
CA LEU A 211 15.67 5.05 0.59
C LEU A 211 17.17 4.99 0.28
N ILE A 212 17.98 5.84 0.91
CA ILE A 212 19.43 5.87 0.74
C ILE A 212 20.05 5.00 1.83
N ASN A 213 20.43 3.78 1.50
CA ASN A 213 21.58 3.16 2.13
C ASN A 213 22.78 3.40 1.21
N ALA A 214 23.84 3.98 1.78
CA ALA A 214 25.10 4.29 1.10
C ALA A 214 25.77 3.04 0.50
#